data_AF-M1CLN3-F1
#
_entry.id   AF-M1CLN3-F1
#
_cell.length_a   1.000
_cell.length_b   1.000
_cell.length_c   1.000
_cell.angle_alpha   90.00
_cell.angle_beta   90.00
_cell.angle_gamma   90.00
#
_symmetry.space_group_name_H-M   'P 1'
#
loop_
_entity.id
_entity.type
_entity.pdbx_description
1 polymer ?
#
loop_
_entity_poly.entity_id
_entity_poly.type
_entity_poly.pdbx_seq_one_letter_code
_entity_poly.pdbx_strand_id
1 'polypeptide(L)'
;MQLSAISETNFHYQDKSSPIGYVVYVASNMQFYPPIDWLVGSSLPSRFSPDIIEAVLSDLTPQNVRIFWVSTKFDGNTDSMEPWYETAYSLEKITSSMIEQWMEKAPDGNLHLPVPNMFIPTDLSIKTVSNKMNFPVLLRKSPYSRLWYKPDTLFSMPKGYCIIDFICPQSRSSPESAVLTCIFVWLLKDYLNEYGKYQRLRYHVSLYVTFVKMCKDLTI
;
A
#
# COMPACT_ATOMS: atom_id res chain seq x y z
N MET A 1 -1.76 19.28 8.33
CA MET A 1 -2.88 19.70 7.44
C MET A 1 -3.14 18.69 6.30
N GLN A 2 -2.13 18.05 5.69
CA GLN A 2 -2.35 16.99 4.70
C GLN A 2 -2.79 15.64 5.29
N LEU A 3 -2.16 15.19 6.39
CA LEU A 3 -2.52 13.92 7.03
C LEU A 3 -3.96 13.90 7.55
N SER A 4 -4.46 15.00 8.13
CA SER A 4 -5.87 15.04 8.57
C SER A 4 -6.83 15.01 7.38
N ALA A 5 -6.57 15.77 6.30
CA ALA A 5 -7.40 15.70 5.10
C ALA A 5 -7.47 14.27 4.52
N ILE A 6 -6.36 13.56 4.50
CA ILE A 6 -6.29 12.14 4.10
C ILE A 6 -7.14 11.26 5.03
N SER A 7 -6.94 11.38 6.35
CA SER A 7 -7.65 10.59 7.37
C SER A 7 -9.15 10.86 7.37
N GLU A 8 -9.57 12.12 7.30
CA GLU A 8 -10.97 12.55 7.21
C GLU A 8 -11.62 11.96 5.97
N THR A 9 -10.96 12.11 4.82
CA THR A 9 -11.44 11.54 3.57
C THR A 9 -11.57 10.02 3.70
N ASN A 10 -10.56 9.33 4.23
CA ASN A 10 -10.57 7.88 4.47
C ASN A 10 -11.69 7.43 5.39
N PHE A 11 -11.91 8.13 6.49
CA PHE A 11 -12.97 7.81 7.44
C PHE A 11 -14.37 8.01 6.84
N HIS A 12 -14.62 9.13 6.17
CA HIS A 12 -15.95 9.46 5.63
C HIS A 12 -16.38 8.55 4.47
N TYR A 13 -15.42 8.04 3.70
CA TYR A 13 -15.71 7.21 2.52
C TYR A 13 -15.04 5.83 2.63
N GLN A 14 -14.88 5.31 3.84
CA GLN A 14 -14.40 3.94 4.04
C GLN A 14 -15.38 2.93 3.44
N ASP A 15 -14.86 1.87 2.83
CA ASP A 15 -15.71 0.79 2.35
C ASP A 15 -16.29 0.02 3.54
N LYS A 16 -17.48 -0.56 3.36
CA LYS A 16 -18.09 -1.40 4.39
C LYS A 16 -17.19 -2.62 4.63
N SER A 17 -16.67 -2.74 5.84
CA SER A 17 -15.86 -3.88 6.26
C SER A 17 -16.73 -5.11 6.56
N SER A 18 -16.09 -6.27 6.68
CA SER A 18 -16.79 -7.47 7.12
C SER A 18 -17.34 -7.26 8.54
N PRO A 19 -18.55 -7.76 8.86
CA PRO A 19 -19.15 -7.55 10.18
C PRO A 19 -18.25 -8.01 11.34
N ILE A 20 -17.57 -9.14 11.18
CA ILE A 20 -16.66 -9.69 12.19
C ILE A 20 -15.44 -8.78 12.40
N GLY A 21 -14.83 -8.29 11.32
CA GLY A 21 -13.68 -7.38 11.42
C GLY A 21 -14.08 -6.05 12.06
N TYR A 22 -15.28 -5.56 11.75
CA TYR A 22 -15.80 -4.32 12.34
C TYR A 22 -16.01 -4.45 13.85
N VAL A 23 -16.62 -5.54 14.32
CA VAL A 23 -16.84 -5.76 15.77
C VAL A 23 -15.51 -5.85 16.51
N VAL A 24 -14.53 -6.57 15.97
CA VAL A 24 -13.19 -6.67 16.57
C VAL A 24 -12.53 -5.29 16.65
N TYR A 25 -12.54 -4.53 15.55
CA TYR A 25 -11.97 -3.19 15.50
C TYR A 25 -12.60 -2.25 16.55
N VAL A 26 -13.94 -2.21 16.62
CA VAL A 26 -14.64 -1.35 17.59
C VAL A 26 -14.36 -1.80 19.02
N ALA A 27 -14.43 -3.10 19.31
CA ALA A 27 -14.16 -3.65 20.65
C ALA A 27 -12.74 -3.31 21.14
N SER A 28 -11.74 -3.33 20.26
CA SER A 28 -10.39 -2.86 20.59
C SER A 28 -10.38 -1.37 20.92
N ASN A 29 -11.03 -0.53 20.11
CA ASN A 29 -11.11 0.90 20.39
C ASN A 29 -11.82 1.22 21.72
N MET A 30 -12.78 0.40 22.17
CA MET A 30 -13.46 0.57 23.45
C MET A 30 -12.53 0.53 24.66
N GLN A 31 -11.35 -0.09 24.53
CA GLN A 31 -10.35 -0.19 25.60
C GLN A 31 -9.52 1.09 25.75
N PHE A 32 -9.44 1.91 24.71
CA PHE A 32 -8.54 3.08 24.66
C PHE A 32 -9.27 4.42 24.59
N TYR A 33 -10.51 4.43 24.08
CA TYR A 33 -11.24 5.66 23.78
C TYR A 33 -12.58 5.73 24.53
N PRO A 34 -13.04 6.95 24.90
CA PRO A 34 -14.38 7.12 25.46
C PRO A 34 -15.47 6.75 24.43
N PRO A 35 -16.72 6.48 24.87
CA PRO A 35 -17.79 6.02 23.99
C PRO A 35 -18.07 6.87 22.75
N ILE A 36 -17.89 8.20 22.85
CA ILE A 36 -18.07 9.11 21.71
C ILE A 36 -17.03 8.91 20.61
N ASP A 37 -15.86 8.34 20.95
CA ASP A 37 -14.70 8.22 20.07
C ASP A 37 -14.41 6.78 19.61
N TRP A 38 -15.26 5.80 19.94
CA TRP A 38 -15.03 4.40 19.59
C TRP A 38 -14.84 4.16 18.08
N LEU A 39 -15.43 5.00 17.23
CA LEU A 39 -15.31 4.87 15.77
C LEU A 39 -14.20 5.76 15.20
N VAL A 40 -14.04 6.97 15.74
CA VAL A 40 -13.17 8.02 15.18
C VAL A 40 -11.78 8.07 15.80
N GLY A 41 -11.62 7.62 17.05
CA GLY A 41 -10.45 7.92 17.89
C GLY A 41 -9.13 7.44 17.30
N SER A 42 -9.11 6.25 16.69
CA SER A 42 -7.93 5.71 16.01
C SER A 42 -7.84 6.06 14.51
N SER A 43 -8.88 6.70 13.94
CA SER A 43 -8.94 7.02 12.51
C SER A 43 -8.61 8.48 12.20
N LEU A 44 -9.00 9.40 13.07
CA LEU A 44 -8.85 10.84 12.85
C LEU A 44 -7.76 11.41 13.75
N PRO A 45 -6.75 12.11 13.20
CA PRO A 45 -5.78 12.80 14.02
C PRO A 45 -6.46 13.94 14.76
N SER A 46 -6.28 13.99 16.09
CA SER A 46 -7.00 14.92 16.96
C SER A 46 -6.29 16.28 17.11
N ARG A 47 -5.01 16.28 17.50
CA ARG A 47 -4.24 17.49 17.80
C ARG A 47 -2.80 17.39 17.29
N PHE A 48 -2.35 18.42 16.59
CA PHE A 48 -0.94 18.59 16.28
C PHE A 48 -0.19 19.07 17.53
N SER A 49 0.84 18.33 17.94
CA SER A 49 1.68 18.65 19.09
C SER A 49 3.15 18.57 18.69
N PRO A 50 3.80 19.71 18.37
CA PRO A 50 5.20 19.72 17.99
C PRO A 50 6.10 19.19 19.11
N ASP A 51 5.78 19.49 20.37
CA ASP A 51 6.57 19.07 21.53
C ASP A 51 6.64 17.54 21.67
N ILE A 52 5.54 16.83 21.36
CA ILE A 52 5.52 15.36 21.38
C ILE A 52 6.34 14.80 20.21
N ILE A 53 6.24 15.42 19.04
CA ILE A 53 7.02 15.00 17.86
C ILE A 53 8.51 15.16 18.16
N GLU A 54 8.94 16.30 18.67
CA GLU A 54 10.33 16.56 19.05
C GLU A 54 10.81 15.61 20.15
N ALA A 55 9.98 15.34 21.16
CA ALA A 55 10.32 14.36 22.20
C ALA A 55 10.61 12.97 21.60
N VAL A 56 9.75 12.48 20.70
CA VAL A 56 9.96 11.19 20.02
C VAL A 56 11.19 11.23 19.11
N LEU A 57 11.40 12.31 18.35
CA LEU A 57 12.57 12.47 17.50
C LEU A 57 13.87 12.48 18.30
N SER A 58 13.85 13.06 19.51
CA SER A 58 15.01 13.09 20.40
C SER A 58 15.43 11.69 20.91
N ASP A 59 14.50 10.72 20.92
CA ASP A 59 14.79 9.34 21.27
C ASP A 59 15.38 8.53 20.11
N LEU A 60 15.26 9.01 18.86
CA LEU A 60 15.78 8.35 17.65
C LEU A 60 17.28 8.59 17.45
N THR A 61 18.07 8.09 18.41
CA THR A 61 19.54 8.23 18.41
C THR A 61 20.22 6.88 18.13
N PRO A 62 21.45 6.89 17.57
CA PRO A 62 22.25 5.67 17.41
C PRO A 62 22.50 4.91 18.73
N GLN A 63 22.47 5.60 19.87
CA GLN A 63 22.65 5.00 21.19
C GLN A 63 21.41 4.24 21.68
N ASN A 64 20.23 4.57 21.15
CA ASN A 64 18.96 3.95 21.52
C ASN A 64 18.48 2.91 20.48
N VAL A 65 19.31 2.60 19.49
CA VAL A 65 18.95 1.70 18.38
C VAL A 65 19.08 0.22 18.77
N ARG A 66 18.22 -0.62 18.19
CA ARG A 66 18.39 -2.08 18.12
C ARG A 66 18.35 -2.50 16.67
N ILE A 67 19.38 -3.20 16.20
CA ILE A 67 19.52 -3.60 14.80
C ILE A 67 19.31 -5.11 14.70
N PHE A 68 18.38 -5.52 13.84
CA PHE A 68 18.18 -6.92 13.48
C PHE A 68 18.79 -7.16 12.11
N TRP A 69 19.85 -7.97 12.04
CA TRP A 69 20.48 -8.35 10.78
C TRP A 69 20.13 -9.79 10.44
N VAL A 70 19.21 -9.96 9.49
CA VAL A 70 18.76 -11.28 9.04
C VAL A 70 19.41 -11.61 7.69
N SER A 71 20.12 -12.73 7.63
CA SER A 71 20.72 -13.23 6.39
C SER A 71 20.95 -14.74 6.47
N THR A 72 20.77 -15.44 5.35
CA THR A 72 21.14 -16.86 5.23
C THR A 72 22.65 -17.09 5.34
N LYS A 73 23.47 -16.03 5.22
CA LYS A 73 24.93 -16.12 5.42
C LYS A 73 25.34 -16.46 6.85
N PHE A 74 24.45 -16.27 7.82
CA PHE A 74 24.69 -16.62 9.22
C PHE A 74 24.34 -18.07 9.56
N ASP A 75 23.84 -18.84 8.59
CA ASP A 75 23.51 -20.26 8.81
C ASP A 75 24.74 -21.04 9.30
N GLY A 76 24.57 -21.80 10.38
CA GLY A 76 25.65 -22.49 11.10
C GLY A 76 26.65 -21.60 11.84
N ASN A 77 26.51 -20.27 11.81
CA ASN A 77 27.44 -19.31 12.42
C ASN A 77 26.80 -18.48 13.56
N THR A 78 25.69 -18.96 14.12
CA THR A 78 24.99 -18.37 15.26
C THR A 78 25.27 -19.17 16.53
N ASP A 79 25.29 -18.51 17.68
CA ASP A 79 25.65 -19.08 18.98
C ASP A 79 24.45 -19.31 19.91
N SER A 80 23.26 -18.84 19.54
CA SER A 80 22.05 -18.91 20.36
C SER A 80 20.86 -19.45 19.56
N MET A 81 19.88 -19.99 20.29
CA MET A 81 18.65 -20.51 19.71
C MET A 81 17.46 -20.09 20.57
N GLU A 82 16.45 -19.51 19.94
CA GLU A 82 15.22 -19.08 20.61
C GLU A 82 14.39 -20.32 21.03
N PRO A 83 13.89 -20.42 22.27
CA PRO A 83 13.30 -21.66 22.80
C PRO A 83 12.04 -22.20 22.11
N TRP A 84 11.21 -21.35 21.50
CA TRP A 84 9.88 -21.76 21.02
C TRP A 84 9.84 -22.10 19.54
N TYR A 85 10.51 -21.29 18.72
CA TYR A 85 10.57 -21.45 17.27
C TYR A 85 11.93 -21.97 16.79
N GLU A 86 12.87 -22.21 17.72
CA GLU A 86 14.22 -22.69 17.42
C GLU A 86 14.95 -21.78 16.42
N THR A 87 14.62 -20.49 16.44
CA THR A 87 15.25 -19.51 15.56
C THR A 87 16.70 -19.31 16.02
N ALA A 88 17.64 -19.65 15.14
CA ALA A 88 19.06 -19.48 15.39
C ALA A 88 19.45 -17.99 15.26
N TYR A 89 20.17 -17.46 16.24
CA TYR A 89 20.57 -16.05 16.28
C TYR A 89 21.86 -15.84 17.08
N SER A 90 22.44 -14.66 16.96
CA SER A 90 23.51 -14.18 17.82
C SER A 90 23.24 -12.77 18.30
N LEU A 91 23.75 -12.44 19.47
CA LEU A 91 23.66 -11.10 20.05
C LEU A 91 25.04 -10.46 20.09
N GLU A 92 25.18 -9.36 19.36
CA GLU A 92 26.39 -8.55 19.38
C GLU A 92 26.08 -7.20 20.02
N LYS A 93 26.97 -6.76 20.94
CA LYS A 93 26.86 -5.44 21.54
C LYS A 93 27.45 -4.40 20.58
N ILE A 94 26.61 -3.46 20.16
CA ILE A 94 27.05 -2.29 19.41
C ILE A 94 27.96 -1.44 20.31
N THR A 95 29.21 -1.24 19.89
CA THR A 95 30.20 -0.46 20.65
C THR A 95 30.14 1.02 20.27
N SER A 96 30.59 1.91 21.16
CA SER A 96 30.66 3.35 20.88
C SER A 96 31.53 3.66 19.67
N SER A 97 32.64 2.93 19.49
CA SER A 97 33.52 3.11 18.33
C SER A 97 32.83 2.75 17.01
N MET A 98 31.97 1.70 16.99
CA MET A 98 31.18 1.38 15.80
C MET A 98 30.20 2.50 15.46
N ILE A 99 29.52 3.06 16.47
CA ILE A 99 28.59 4.17 16.29
C ILE A 99 29.33 5.40 15.73
N GLU A 100 30.47 5.76 16.32
CA GLU A 100 31.31 6.86 15.84
C GLU A 100 31.71 6.66 14.37
N GLN A 101 32.15 5.46 14.00
CA GLN A 101 32.48 5.12 12.61
C GLN A 101 31.28 5.23 11.66
N TRP A 102 30.07 4.84 12.10
CA TRP A 102 28.85 4.98 11.29
C TRP A 102 28.48 6.44 11.08
N MET A 103 28.61 7.26 12.12
CA MET A 103 28.32 8.69 12.05
C MET A 103 29.34 9.43 11.17
N GLU A 104 30.62 9.09 11.27
CA GLU A 104 31.68 9.67 10.43
C GLU A 104 31.51 9.30 8.95
N LYS A 105 31.08 8.07 8.67
CA LYS A 105 30.85 7.56 7.30
C LYS A 105 29.42 7.78 6.81
N ALA A 106 28.59 8.47 7.58
CA ALA A 106 27.21 8.74 7.18
C ALA A 106 27.24 9.50 5.85
N PRO A 107 26.59 8.99 4.80
CA PRO A 107 26.58 9.69 3.52
C PRO A 107 25.85 11.02 3.69
N ASP A 108 26.31 12.05 2.98
CA ASP A 108 25.57 13.30 2.86
C ASP A 108 24.29 13.00 2.07
N GLY A 109 23.21 12.78 2.81
CA GLY A 109 21.96 12.33 2.25
C GLY A 109 21.31 13.48 1.51
N ASN A 110 20.99 13.30 0.22
CA ASN A 110 20.05 14.16 -0.51
C ASN A 110 18.61 13.93 0.02
N LEU A 111 18.43 14.04 1.34
CA LEU A 111 17.18 13.87 2.04
C LEU A 111 16.48 15.22 2.08
N HIS A 112 15.25 15.24 1.60
CA HIS A 112 14.40 16.40 1.65
C HIS A 112 13.03 15.98 2.17
N LEU A 113 12.30 16.94 2.74
CA LEU A 113 10.90 16.73 3.04
C LEU A 113 10.13 16.43 1.74
N PRO A 114 9.07 15.60 1.80
CA PRO A 114 8.25 15.33 0.63
C PRO A 114 7.62 16.62 0.12
N VAL A 115 7.50 16.74 -1.20
CA VAL A 115 6.72 17.82 -1.83
C VAL A 115 5.23 17.66 -1.49
N PRO A 116 4.43 18.75 -1.53
CA PRO A 116 3.00 18.66 -1.28
C PRO A 116 2.31 17.59 -2.13
N ASN A 117 1.49 16.75 -1.49
CA ASN A 117 0.79 15.69 -2.20
C ASN A 117 -0.34 16.23 -3.08
N MET A 118 -0.13 16.22 -4.40
CA MET A 118 -1.09 16.67 -5.41
C MET A 118 -2.27 15.72 -5.67
N PHE A 119 -2.29 14.55 -5.03
CA PHE A 119 -3.32 13.51 -5.21
C PHE A 119 -4.36 13.47 -4.09
N ILE A 120 -4.31 14.42 -3.15
CA ILE A 120 -5.40 14.59 -2.18
C ILE A 120 -6.63 15.12 -2.95
N PRO A 121 -7.77 14.39 -2.95
CA PRO A 121 -8.93 14.78 -3.73
C PRO A 121 -9.56 16.05 -3.16
N THR A 122 -9.85 17.02 -4.03
CA THR A 122 -10.50 18.28 -3.67
C THR A 122 -11.99 18.28 -4.03
N ASP A 123 -12.39 17.49 -5.02
CA ASP A 123 -13.78 17.32 -5.44
C ASP A 123 -14.24 15.90 -5.11
N LEU A 124 -15.19 15.80 -4.19
CA LEU A 124 -15.80 14.57 -3.73
C LEU A 124 -17.30 14.52 -4.08
N SER A 125 -17.74 15.35 -5.02
CA SER A 125 -19.12 15.37 -5.49
C SER A 125 -19.49 14.04 -6.16
N ILE A 126 -20.65 13.51 -5.79
CA ILE A 126 -21.17 12.26 -6.34
C ILE A 126 -22.00 12.61 -7.58
N LYS A 127 -21.64 12.03 -8.72
CA LYS A 127 -22.40 12.20 -9.95
C LYS A 127 -23.69 11.38 -9.89
N THR A 128 -24.82 12.04 -10.12
CA THR A 128 -26.12 11.37 -10.20
C THR A 128 -26.24 10.61 -11.52
N VAL A 129 -26.68 9.35 -11.45
CA VAL A 129 -26.87 8.49 -12.61
C VAL A 129 -28.36 8.26 -12.78
N SER A 130 -28.89 8.64 -13.94
CA SER A 130 -30.33 8.56 -14.24
C SER A 130 -30.82 7.13 -14.50
N ASN A 131 -29.97 6.27 -15.08
CA ASN A 131 -30.33 4.91 -15.46
C ASN A 131 -29.64 3.90 -14.54
N LYS A 132 -30.43 3.18 -13.72
CA LYS A 132 -29.93 2.07 -12.91
C LYS A 132 -29.51 0.91 -13.81
N MET A 133 -28.22 0.58 -13.80
CA MET A 133 -27.65 -0.56 -14.53
C MET A 133 -27.25 -1.67 -13.57
N ASN A 134 -27.85 -2.85 -13.69
CA ASN A 134 -27.54 -3.99 -12.82
C ASN A 134 -26.20 -4.65 -13.19
N PHE A 135 -25.82 -4.61 -14.46
CA PHE A 135 -24.62 -5.26 -15.01
C PHE A 135 -23.77 -4.28 -15.84
N PRO A 136 -22.45 -4.53 -15.98
CA PRO A 136 -21.62 -3.74 -16.88
C PRO A 136 -22.12 -3.83 -18.33
N VAL A 137 -22.11 -2.69 -19.02
CA VAL A 137 -22.46 -2.57 -20.43
C VAL A 137 -21.21 -2.38 -21.28
N LEU A 138 -21.19 -2.98 -22.46
CA LEU A 138 -20.13 -2.79 -23.44
C LEU A 138 -20.36 -1.48 -24.19
N LEU A 139 -19.56 -0.45 -23.87
CA LEU A 139 -19.68 0.86 -24.51
C LEU A 139 -18.94 0.94 -25.84
N ARG A 140 -17.80 0.24 -25.94
CA ARG A 140 -16.96 0.24 -27.14
C ARG A 140 -16.38 -1.13 -27.37
N LYS A 141 -16.44 -1.57 -28.63
CA LYS A 141 -15.78 -2.78 -29.12
C LYS A 141 -15.00 -2.42 -30.38
N SER A 142 -13.71 -2.74 -30.39
CA SER A 142 -12.84 -2.66 -31.55
C SER A 142 -12.02 -3.94 -31.68
N PRO A 143 -11.29 -4.15 -32.77
CA PRO A 143 -10.32 -5.24 -32.87
C PRO A 143 -9.24 -5.22 -31.78
N TYR A 144 -8.97 -4.05 -31.18
CA TYR A 144 -7.87 -3.85 -30.22
C TYR A 144 -8.33 -3.71 -28.76
N SER A 145 -9.60 -3.41 -28.50
CA SER A 145 -10.06 -3.10 -27.14
C SER A 145 -11.56 -3.33 -26.93
N ARG A 146 -11.92 -3.58 -25.67
CA ARG A 146 -13.30 -3.63 -25.17
C ARG A 146 -13.40 -2.74 -23.93
N LEU A 147 -14.32 -1.79 -23.96
CA LEU A 147 -14.59 -0.91 -22.83
C LEU A 147 -15.93 -1.29 -22.18
N TRP A 148 -15.84 -1.80 -20.96
CA TRP A 148 -17.00 -2.09 -20.13
C TRP A 148 -17.19 -0.96 -19.11
N TYR A 149 -18.44 -0.57 -18.89
CA TYR A 149 -18.79 0.46 -17.94
C TYR A 149 -19.98 0.03 -17.10
N LYS A 150 -19.90 0.29 -15.80
CA LYS A 150 -21.01 0.20 -14.88
C LYS A 150 -20.93 1.40 -13.94
N PRO A 151 -21.92 2.31 -13.94
CA PRO A 151 -21.99 3.33 -12.90
C PRO A 151 -22.23 2.67 -11.53
N ASP A 152 -21.66 3.23 -10.47
CA ASP A 152 -22.07 2.85 -9.12
C ASP A 152 -23.49 3.37 -8.85
N THR A 153 -24.36 2.46 -8.41
CA THR A 153 -25.74 2.76 -8.02
C THR A 153 -26.07 2.24 -6.62
N LEU A 154 -25.09 1.65 -5.92
CA LEU A 154 -25.29 0.98 -4.65
C LEU A 154 -24.58 1.70 -3.50
N PHE A 155 -23.34 2.12 -3.71
CA PHE A 155 -22.51 2.64 -2.63
C PHE A 155 -22.52 4.17 -2.54
N SER A 156 -22.80 4.84 -3.67
CA SER A 156 -22.82 6.30 -3.78
C SER A 156 -21.56 6.92 -3.17
N MET A 157 -20.39 6.34 -3.47
CA MET A 157 -19.11 6.85 -3.00
C MET A 157 -18.39 7.59 -4.12
N PRO A 158 -17.58 8.64 -3.82
CA PRO A 158 -16.74 9.33 -4.79
C PRO A 158 -15.51 8.47 -5.13
N LYS A 159 -15.75 7.23 -5.56
CA LYS A 159 -14.75 6.23 -5.92
C LYS A 159 -15.07 5.68 -7.30
N GLY A 160 -14.03 5.41 -8.07
CA GLY A 160 -14.13 4.73 -9.36
C GLY A 160 -13.09 3.63 -9.43
N TYR A 161 -13.47 2.52 -10.07
CA TYR A 161 -12.54 1.42 -10.34
C TYR A 161 -12.22 1.40 -11.84
N CYS A 162 -10.93 1.45 -12.15
CA CYS A 162 -10.43 1.30 -13.50
C CYS A 162 -9.59 0.03 -13.55
N ILE A 163 -10.09 -0.96 -14.28
CA ILE A 163 -9.40 -2.23 -14.51
C ILE A 163 -9.00 -2.26 -15.99
N ILE A 164 -7.71 -2.45 -16.24
CA ILE A 164 -7.16 -2.56 -17.58
C ILE A 164 -6.46 -3.92 -17.69
N ASP A 165 -7.04 -4.80 -18.50
CA ASP A 165 -6.48 -6.10 -18.83
C ASP A 165 -5.78 -6.06 -20.20
N PHE A 166 -4.48 -6.36 -20.21
CA PHE A 166 -3.70 -6.51 -21.44
C PHE A 166 -3.61 -7.98 -21.85
N ILE A 167 -4.16 -8.31 -23.02
CA ILE A 167 -4.09 -9.66 -23.60
C ILE A 167 -2.89 -9.74 -24.54
N CYS A 168 -1.80 -10.34 -24.05
CA CYS A 168 -0.56 -10.51 -24.82
C CYS A 168 -0.23 -12.01 -24.95
N PRO A 169 -0.48 -12.66 -26.11
CA PRO A 169 -0.20 -14.10 -26.25
C PRO A 169 1.29 -14.47 -26.10
N GLN A 170 2.19 -13.56 -26.47
CA GLN A 170 3.63 -13.79 -26.45
C GLN A 170 4.27 -13.69 -25.06
N SER A 171 3.57 -13.15 -24.07
CA SER A 171 4.15 -12.96 -22.74
C SER A 171 4.26 -14.25 -21.93
N ARG A 172 3.62 -15.34 -22.36
CA ARG A 172 3.70 -16.68 -21.72
C ARG A 172 3.77 -17.79 -22.76
N SER A 173 4.34 -17.50 -23.93
CA SER A 173 4.54 -18.50 -24.98
C SER A 173 5.59 -19.56 -24.59
N SER A 174 6.55 -19.18 -23.74
CA SER A 174 7.57 -20.05 -23.13
C SER A 174 7.83 -19.67 -21.66
N PRO A 175 8.48 -20.55 -20.86
CA PRO A 175 8.91 -20.20 -19.51
C PRO A 175 9.78 -18.93 -19.47
N GLU A 176 10.69 -18.77 -20.43
CA GLU A 176 11.53 -17.58 -20.56
C GLU A 176 10.70 -16.31 -20.79
N SER A 177 9.76 -16.33 -21.74
CA SER A 177 8.88 -15.18 -22.00
C SER A 177 8.04 -14.78 -20.78
N ALA A 178 7.62 -15.77 -19.97
CA ALA A 178 6.88 -15.54 -18.73
C ALA A 178 7.74 -14.84 -17.69
N VAL A 179 8.99 -15.29 -17.50
CA VAL A 179 9.94 -14.67 -16.58
C VAL A 179 10.28 -13.25 -17.03
N LEU A 180 10.60 -13.03 -18.31
CA LEU A 180 10.92 -11.71 -18.85
C LEU A 180 9.74 -10.74 -18.69
N THR A 181 8.52 -11.20 -18.92
CA THR A 181 7.33 -10.36 -18.72
C THR A 181 7.14 -10.01 -17.24
N CYS A 182 7.34 -10.96 -16.32
CA CYS A 182 7.28 -10.69 -14.89
C CYS A 182 8.31 -9.62 -14.47
N ILE A 183 9.57 -9.78 -14.91
CA ILE A 183 10.64 -8.80 -14.64
C ILE A 183 10.27 -7.43 -15.19
N PHE A 184 9.77 -7.35 -16.44
CA PHE A 184 9.31 -6.10 -17.03
C PHE A 184 8.23 -5.41 -16.17
N VAL A 185 7.20 -6.16 -15.74
CA VAL A 185 6.14 -5.61 -14.88
C VAL A 185 6.69 -5.15 -13.54
N TRP A 186 7.66 -5.86 -12.96
CA TRP A 186 8.32 -5.44 -11.72
C TRP A 186 9.12 -4.16 -11.88
N LEU A 187 9.95 -4.06 -12.93
CA LEU A 187 10.71 -2.86 -13.23
C LEU A 187 9.80 -1.66 -13.52
N LEU A 188 8.70 -1.88 -14.24
CA LEU A 188 7.71 -0.84 -14.50
C LEU A 188 7.04 -0.36 -13.20
N LYS A 189 6.69 -1.29 -12.30
CA LYS A 189 6.12 -0.94 -10.98
C LYS A 189 7.13 -0.18 -10.12
N ASP A 190 8.40 -0.58 -10.15
CA ASP A 190 9.48 0.08 -9.43
C ASP A 190 9.70 1.50 -9.96
N TYR A 191 9.81 1.65 -11.28
CA TYR A 191 9.92 2.95 -11.95
C TYR A 191 8.77 3.90 -11.61
N LEU A 192 7.54 3.38 -11.55
CA LEU A 192 6.34 4.16 -11.22
C LEU A 192 6.13 4.33 -9.71
N ASN A 193 6.91 3.67 -8.86
CA ASN A 193 6.65 3.61 -7.42
C ASN A 193 6.72 5.00 -6.76
N GLU A 194 7.68 5.84 -7.16
CA GLU A 194 7.81 7.19 -6.61
C GLU A 194 6.59 8.07 -6.88
N TYR A 195 6.02 7.95 -8.09
CA TYR A 195 4.78 8.63 -8.47
C TYR A 195 3.55 7.99 -7.80
N GLY A 196 3.54 6.66 -7.69
CA GLY A 196 2.46 5.86 -7.11
C GLY A 196 2.32 5.98 -5.60
N LYS A 197 3.40 6.30 -4.87
CA LYS A 197 3.40 6.59 -3.42
C LYS A 197 2.36 7.65 -3.05
N TYR A 198 2.12 8.61 -3.93
CA TYR A 198 1.12 9.65 -3.72
C TYR A 198 -0.31 9.25 -4.15
N GLN A 199 -0.44 8.31 -5.10
CA GLN A 199 -1.73 7.86 -5.67
C GLN A 199 -2.47 6.79 -4.87
N ARG A 200 -1.81 6.15 -3.90
CA ARG A 200 -2.41 5.08 -3.06
C ARG A 200 -3.59 5.58 -2.20
N LEU A 201 -3.98 6.84 -2.36
CA LEU A 201 -5.05 7.49 -1.63
C LEU A 201 -6.44 7.39 -2.24
N ARG A 202 -6.67 6.86 -3.47
CA ARG A 202 -8.03 6.39 -3.87
C ARG A 202 -8.23 5.79 -5.25
N TYR A 203 -7.32 5.98 -6.21
CA TYR A 203 -7.47 5.29 -7.49
C TYR A 203 -6.89 3.88 -7.36
N HIS A 204 -7.76 2.89 -7.17
CA HIS A 204 -7.39 1.50 -7.41
C HIS A 204 -7.28 1.28 -8.92
N VAL A 205 -6.17 1.74 -9.51
CA VAL A 205 -5.71 1.25 -10.80
C VAL A 205 -4.99 -0.05 -10.52
N SER A 206 -5.74 -1.14 -10.54
CA SER A 206 -5.14 -2.46 -10.52
C SER A 206 -4.80 -2.82 -11.96
N LEU A 207 -3.51 -2.74 -12.29
CA LEU A 207 -2.99 -3.33 -13.51
C LEU A 207 -2.98 -4.85 -13.32
N TYR A 208 -4.06 -5.50 -13.75
CA TYR A 208 -4.09 -6.94 -13.90
C TYR A 208 -3.59 -7.25 -15.31
N VAL A 209 -2.39 -7.80 -15.40
CA VAL A 209 -1.96 -8.37 -16.67
C VAL A 209 -2.46 -9.81 -16.71
N THR A 210 -3.69 -9.98 -17.16
CA THR A 210 -4.32 -11.30 -17.30
C THR A 210 -3.84 -11.95 -18.59
N PHE A 211 -2.96 -12.93 -18.46
CA PHE A 211 -2.37 -13.64 -19.58
C PHE A 211 -3.20 -14.87 -19.95
N VAL A 212 -4.09 -14.72 -20.92
CA VAL A 212 -4.87 -15.84 -21.44
C VAL A 212 -4.15 -16.46 -22.63
N LYS A 213 -3.78 -17.75 -22.53
CA LYS A 213 -3.39 -18.57 -23.68
C LYS A 213 -4.64 -18.81 -24.52
N MET A 214 -4.80 -18.09 -25.63
CA MET A 214 -5.79 -18.49 -26.63
C MET A 214 -5.30 -19.79 -27.27
N CYS A 215 -5.86 -20.93 -26.87
CA CYS A 215 -5.92 -22.07 -27.78
C CYS A 215 -6.77 -21.63 -28.98
N LYS A 216 -6.13 -21.43 -30.13
CA LYS A 216 -6.82 -21.51 -31.41
C LYS A 216 -7.27 -22.96 -31.53
N ASP A 217 -8.56 -23.20 -31.27
CA ASP A 217 -9.37 -24.27 -31.88
C ASP A 217 -10.82 -24.04 -31.42
N LEU A 218 -11.50 -23.12 -32.10
CA LEU A 218 -12.96 -23.09 -32.16
C LEU A 218 -13.33 -22.70 -33.59
N THR A 219 -13.32 -23.72 -34.44
CA THR A 219 -14.10 -23.75 -35.67
C THR A 219 -15.57 -23.78 -35.26
N ILE A 220 -16.32 -22.75 -35.64
CA ILE A 220 -17.76 -22.85 -35.90
C ILE A 220 -17.90 -22.65 -37.41
#